data_AF-A0A8J6MNH6-F1
#
_entry.id   AF-A0A8J6MNH6-F1
#
_cell.length_a   1.000
_cell.length_b   1.000
_cell.length_c   1.000
_cell.angle_alpha   90.00
_cell.angle_beta   90.00
_cell.angle_gamma   90.00
#
_symmetry.space_group_name_H-M   'P 1'
#
loop_
_entity.id
_entity.type
_entity.pdbx_description
1 polymer ?
#
loop_
_entity_poly.entity_id
_entity_poly.type
_entity_poly.pdbx_seq_one_letter_code
_entity_poly.pdbx_strand_id
1 'polypeptide(L)'
;MKKLLFVVLTFIITNQLTAAEDLPSALRRSKFMLTGAMPTDGDFAQAAASKDAYKTAVRAFIEGDHFYDAVLRYHERVLGVGLPEDYMEELLRDDIDGKQEKFASITCGRFTGSEDRFSCTWTSNIANNKGTGCPDVWEKPVSVFWYPKIVAWVCPSVVNACGQDLSKCFIESAEETEARNSELGSTEAFDSKFAVMRSLSRQAAGLATAVAIENYPYTKILESGLTAVDGAIAHFYSQTHHFRINELDLDPEILSILKNTALNDTRYKLLKTSSPDVNTGGIISTFGWLRRYDKNRTRGNELYKRLLCRDFTSDLPRVFPQDPGNLRTTEGCKGCHSTLDPLADFFKAWGEGADLYSGRQALVSTKFANVNGSTVADLANIIRKDEAFSTCTVQNVWYWLMGRKFYTDEEPLRTALTQYFVTSNYSFKELVYAISTHPAFLEGTRSDGLVSDPLTAPPLGKVPEATVTTCDKTYTYVADIAPNIGLCTGCHSATSASRQSLATESQWGALGLTAVQMMGSGQMPPGPTNSQVMTLKKAVQCWKEQNP
;
A
#
# COMPACT_ATOMS: atom_id res chain seq x y z
N MET A 1 -20.09 -45.54 69.22
CA MET A 1 -19.74 -46.03 67.88
C MET A 1 -19.84 -44.87 66.89
N LYS A 2 -18.71 -44.25 66.49
CA LYS A 2 -18.67 -43.20 65.45
C LYS A 2 -17.52 -43.53 64.50
N LYS A 3 -17.84 -43.64 63.21
CA LYS A 3 -16.93 -44.02 62.11
C LYS A 3 -16.03 -42.85 61.71
N LEU A 4 -14.74 -43.13 61.64
CA LEU A 4 -13.69 -42.28 61.08
C LEU A 4 -13.62 -42.60 59.57
N LEU A 5 -13.89 -41.62 58.71
CA LEU A 5 -13.82 -41.77 57.25
C LEU A 5 -12.49 -41.16 56.78
N PHE A 6 -11.57 -42.03 56.36
CA PHE A 6 -10.26 -41.67 55.82
C PHE A 6 -10.43 -41.29 54.33
N VAL A 7 -10.30 -40.01 54.00
CA VAL A 7 -10.24 -39.53 52.61
C VAL A 7 -8.77 -39.61 52.17
N VAL A 8 -8.45 -40.60 51.35
CA VAL A 8 -7.14 -40.73 50.69
C VAL A 8 -7.15 -39.79 49.49
N LEU A 9 -6.52 -38.62 49.65
CA LEU A 9 -6.31 -37.65 48.58
C LEU A 9 -5.10 -38.10 47.74
N THR A 10 -5.35 -38.88 46.70
CA THR A 10 -4.32 -39.31 45.74
C THR A 10 -3.90 -38.11 44.90
N PHE A 11 -2.81 -37.43 45.28
CA PHE A 11 -2.12 -36.46 44.43
C PHE A 11 -1.53 -37.20 43.23
N ILE A 12 -2.29 -37.31 42.15
CA ILE A 12 -1.75 -37.70 40.85
C ILE A 12 -0.92 -36.51 40.37
N ILE A 13 0.38 -36.56 40.60
CA ILE A 13 1.35 -35.67 39.97
C ILE A 13 1.36 -36.04 38.48
N THR A 14 0.46 -35.45 37.71
CA THR A 14 0.58 -35.45 36.25
C THR A 14 1.79 -34.59 35.92
N ASN A 15 2.95 -35.22 35.76
CA ASN A 15 4.07 -34.59 35.09
C ASN A 15 3.58 -34.25 33.67
N GLN A 16 3.19 -32.99 33.46
CA GLN A 16 2.92 -32.50 32.13
C GLN A 16 4.24 -32.61 31.37
N LEU A 17 4.29 -33.55 30.43
CA LEU A 17 5.39 -33.68 29.49
C LEU A 17 5.34 -32.45 28.59
N THR A 18 5.94 -31.34 29.03
CA THR A 18 6.17 -30.20 28.15
C THR A 18 7.18 -30.65 27.10
N ALA A 19 6.77 -30.66 25.83
CA ALA A 19 7.71 -30.90 24.74
C ALA A 19 8.88 -29.91 24.88
N ALA A 20 10.11 -30.41 24.82
CA ALA A 20 11.28 -29.54 24.92
C ALA A 20 11.28 -28.55 23.74
N GLU A 21 11.52 -27.28 24.01
CA GLU A 21 11.65 -26.24 22.98
C GLU A 21 12.79 -26.61 22.00
N ASP A 22 12.52 -26.60 20.69
CA ASP A 22 13.52 -26.85 19.64
C ASP A 22 14.05 -25.52 19.06
N LEU A 23 14.91 -24.86 19.85
CA LEU A 23 15.49 -23.56 19.47
C LEU A 23 16.25 -23.60 18.14
N PRO A 24 17.04 -24.64 17.78
CA PRO A 24 17.63 -24.74 16.46
C PRO A 24 16.61 -24.73 15.32
N SER A 25 15.54 -25.54 15.40
CA SER A 25 14.51 -25.52 14.35
C SER A 25 13.75 -24.21 14.32
N ALA A 26 13.46 -23.61 15.48
CA ALA A 26 12.83 -22.30 15.57
C ALA A 26 13.70 -21.20 14.92
N LEU A 27 15.01 -21.20 15.18
CA LEU A 27 15.97 -20.26 14.59
C LEU A 27 16.04 -20.39 13.07
N ARG A 28 16.03 -21.62 12.56
CA ARG A 28 15.99 -21.88 11.12
C ARG A 28 14.74 -21.29 10.49
N ARG A 29 13.56 -21.52 11.08
CA ARG A 29 12.29 -20.95 10.60
C ARG A 29 12.30 -19.44 10.69
N SER A 30 12.63 -18.85 11.85
CA SER A 30 12.56 -17.41 12.04
C SER A 30 13.55 -16.66 11.16
N LYS A 31 14.81 -17.09 11.05
CA LYS A 31 15.78 -16.45 10.17
C LYS A 31 15.35 -16.53 8.70
N PHE A 32 14.90 -17.70 8.23
CA PHE A 32 14.44 -17.85 6.85
C PHE A 32 13.21 -16.98 6.57
N MET A 33 12.22 -17.00 7.44
CA MET A 33 10.97 -16.27 7.23
C MET A 33 11.15 -14.75 7.32
N LEU A 34 12.01 -14.29 8.23
CA LEU A 34 12.20 -12.86 8.50
C LEU A 34 13.32 -12.22 7.67
N THR A 35 14.25 -13.00 7.13
CA THR A 35 15.41 -12.47 6.37
C THR A 35 15.60 -13.11 4.99
N GLY A 36 14.92 -14.21 4.69
CA GLY A 36 15.16 -15.00 3.48
C GLY A 36 16.46 -15.82 3.50
N ALA A 37 17.27 -15.72 4.56
CA ALA A 37 18.53 -16.43 4.70
C ALA A 37 18.44 -17.63 5.65
N MET A 38 19.26 -18.65 5.39
CA MET A 38 19.43 -19.78 6.29
C MET A 38 20.45 -19.45 7.40
N PRO A 39 20.30 -19.96 8.63
CA PRO A 39 21.32 -19.81 9.66
C PRO A 39 22.59 -20.61 9.32
N THR A 40 23.74 -20.01 9.65
CA THR A 40 25.06 -20.63 9.66
C THR A 40 25.30 -21.39 10.96
N ASP A 41 26.34 -22.22 11.03
CA ASP A 41 26.74 -22.91 12.26
C ASP A 41 27.05 -21.92 13.40
N GLY A 42 27.63 -20.77 13.07
CA GLY A 42 27.88 -19.69 14.03
C GLY A 42 26.59 -19.09 14.59
N ASP A 43 25.56 -18.94 13.77
CA ASP A 43 24.24 -18.49 14.23
C ASP A 43 23.64 -19.51 15.20
N PHE A 44 23.70 -20.82 14.91
CA PHE A 44 23.17 -21.85 15.81
C PHE A 44 23.90 -21.85 17.15
N ALA A 45 25.24 -21.77 17.14
CA ALA A 45 26.04 -21.76 18.36
C ALA A 45 25.73 -20.56 19.28
N GLN A 46 25.33 -19.41 18.70
CA GLN A 46 25.06 -18.19 19.46
C GLN A 46 23.56 -18.01 19.75
N ALA A 47 22.72 -17.99 18.72
CA ALA A 47 21.31 -17.62 18.81
C ALA A 47 20.40 -18.77 19.27
N ALA A 48 20.83 -20.03 19.18
CA ALA A 48 20.07 -21.16 19.74
C ALA A 48 20.63 -21.66 21.08
N ALA A 49 21.61 -20.95 21.67
CA ALA A 49 22.22 -21.33 22.95
C ALA A 49 21.27 -21.19 24.15
N SER A 50 20.33 -20.24 24.08
CA SER A 50 19.31 -20.01 25.11
C SER A 50 18.08 -19.32 24.52
N LYS A 51 16.97 -19.34 25.26
CA LYS A 51 15.73 -18.63 24.87
C LYS A 51 15.94 -17.12 24.74
N ASP A 52 16.75 -16.53 25.61
CA ASP A 52 17.08 -15.10 25.54
C ASP A 52 17.94 -14.78 24.32
N ALA A 53 18.95 -15.61 24.01
CA ALA A 53 19.75 -15.44 22.80
C ALA A 53 18.90 -15.55 21.53
N TYR A 54 17.94 -16.49 21.52
CA TYR A 54 16.98 -16.62 20.43
C TYR A 54 16.10 -15.37 20.29
N LYS A 55 15.51 -14.88 21.40
CA LYS A 55 14.69 -13.66 21.42
C LYS A 55 15.49 -12.45 20.91
N THR A 56 16.75 -12.30 21.34
CA THR A 56 17.65 -11.25 20.85
C THR A 56 17.91 -11.38 19.35
N ALA A 57 18.14 -12.59 18.83
CA ALA A 57 18.36 -12.82 17.41
C ALA A 57 17.11 -12.49 16.57
N VAL A 58 15.92 -12.91 17.01
CA VAL A 58 14.65 -12.57 16.34
C VAL A 58 14.45 -11.05 16.28
N ARG A 59 14.75 -10.32 17.36
CA ARG A 59 14.72 -8.85 17.37
C ARG A 59 15.66 -8.26 16.32
N ALA A 60 16.90 -8.74 16.27
CA ALA A 60 17.87 -8.30 15.28
C ALA A 60 17.42 -8.61 13.83
N PHE A 61 16.73 -9.73 13.59
CA PHE A 61 16.17 -10.03 12.28
C PHE A 61 15.08 -9.03 11.87
N ILE A 62 14.18 -8.67 12.79
CA ILE A 62 13.08 -7.71 12.55
C ILE A 62 13.59 -6.28 12.35
N GLU A 63 14.70 -5.91 13.01
CA GLU A 63 15.34 -4.60 12.88
C GLU A 63 16.27 -4.53 11.65
N GLY A 64 16.65 -5.67 11.08
CA GLY A 64 17.57 -5.77 9.95
C GLY A 64 16.95 -5.45 8.59
N ASP A 65 17.81 -5.11 7.63
CA ASP A 65 17.42 -4.68 6.29
C ASP A 65 16.63 -5.73 5.50
N HIS A 66 16.93 -7.02 5.68
CA HIS A 66 16.26 -8.12 5.00
C HIS A 66 14.81 -8.33 5.45
N PHE A 67 14.41 -7.76 6.59
CA PHE A 67 13.02 -7.82 7.04
C PHE A 67 12.07 -7.11 6.08
N TYR A 68 12.55 -6.05 5.41
CA TYR A 68 11.80 -5.35 4.38
C TYR A 68 11.28 -6.30 3.30
N ASP A 69 12.15 -7.13 2.72
CA ASP A 69 11.80 -8.02 1.62
C ASP A 69 10.86 -9.14 2.06
N ALA A 70 11.06 -9.66 3.27
CA ALA A 70 10.18 -10.65 3.87
C ALA A 70 8.75 -10.10 4.06
N VAL A 71 8.65 -8.88 4.59
CA VAL A 71 7.36 -8.21 4.83
C VAL A 71 6.69 -7.79 3.53
N LEU A 72 7.45 -7.38 2.50
CA LEU A 72 6.91 -7.07 1.19
C LEU A 72 6.25 -8.30 0.55
N ARG A 73 6.95 -9.44 0.53
CA ARG A 73 6.39 -10.72 0.03
C ARG A 73 5.16 -11.16 0.82
N TYR A 74 5.18 -10.98 2.14
CA TYR A 74 4.01 -11.23 2.99
C TYR A 74 2.81 -10.37 2.55
N HIS A 75 2.99 -9.07 2.38
CA HIS A 75 1.90 -8.17 1.99
C HIS A 75 1.39 -8.40 0.57
N GLU A 76 2.26 -8.73 -0.38
CA GLU A 76 1.84 -9.14 -1.74
C GLU A 76 0.86 -10.30 -1.67
N ARG A 77 1.22 -11.35 -0.92
CA ARG A 77 0.39 -12.54 -0.75
C ARG A 77 -0.93 -12.22 -0.04
N VAL A 78 -0.87 -11.51 1.09
CA VAL A 78 -2.07 -11.20 1.90
C VAL A 78 -3.02 -10.28 1.15
N LEU A 79 -2.51 -9.26 0.46
CA LEU A 79 -3.33 -8.32 -0.31
C LEU A 79 -3.69 -8.84 -1.70
N GLY A 80 -3.02 -9.89 -2.19
CA GLY A 80 -3.23 -10.46 -3.52
C GLY A 80 -2.82 -9.51 -4.65
N VAL A 81 -1.82 -8.68 -4.37
CA VAL A 81 -1.25 -7.67 -5.27
C VAL A 81 0.17 -8.08 -5.66
N GLY A 82 0.80 -7.35 -6.58
CA GLY A 82 1.98 -7.84 -7.28
C GLY A 82 1.53 -8.81 -8.36
N LEU A 83 1.27 -8.27 -9.54
CA LEU A 83 0.66 -9.05 -10.61
C LEU A 83 1.61 -10.14 -11.08
N PRO A 84 1.11 -11.38 -11.27
CA PRO A 84 1.91 -12.39 -11.93
C PRO A 84 2.27 -11.90 -13.35
N GLU A 85 3.44 -12.31 -13.84
CA GLU A 85 4.05 -11.76 -15.06
C GLU A 85 3.14 -11.90 -16.29
N ASP A 86 2.31 -12.94 -16.32
CA ASP A 86 1.30 -13.18 -17.36
C ASP A 86 0.21 -12.09 -17.40
N TYR A 87 -0.28 -11.65 -16.23
CA TYR A 87 -1.26 -10.56 -16.15
C TYR A 87 -0.62 -9.19 -16.40
N MET A 88 0.68 -9.06 -16.10
CA MET A 88 1.43 -7.86 -16.47
C MET A 88 1.45 -7.66 -17.98
N GLU A 89 1.66 -8.71 -18.78
CA GLU A 89 1.59 -8.63 -20.23
C GLU A 89 0.21 -8.18 -20.74
N GLU A 90 -0.88 -8.60 -20.11
CA GLU A 90 -2.24 -8.14 -20.41
C GLU A 90 -2.38 -6.64 -20.13
N LEU A 91 -1.91 -6.16 -18.98
CA LEU A 91 -1.90 -4.72 -18.66
C LEU A 91 -1.06 -3.89 -19.61
N LEU A 92 0.05 -4.44 -20.11
CA LEU A 92 0.87 -3.76 -21.09
C LEU A 92 0.14 -3.62 -22.44
N ARG A 93 -0.88 -4.45 -22.72
CA ARG A 93 -1.72 -4.39 -23.93
C ARG A 93 -2.95 -3.51 -23.75
N ASP A 94 -3.47 -3.37 -22.54
CA ASP A 94 -4.67 -2.58 -22.24
C ASP A 94 -4.39 -1.06 -22.25
N ASP A 95 -5.29 -0.32 -22.90
CA ASP A 95 -5.29 1.13 -23.00
C ASP A 95 -5.97 1.74 -21.75
N ILE A 96 -5.18 2.18 -20.78
CA ILE A 96 -5.63 2.62 -19.45
C ILE A 96 -6.48 3.91 -19.48
N ASP A 97 -6.50 4.68 -20.57
CA ASP A 97 -7.32 5.90 -20.64
C ASP A 97 -7.90 6.23 -22.02
N GLY A 98 -8.06 5.23 -22.88
CA GLY A 98 -8.47 5.45 -24.29
C GLY A 98 -7.43 6.28 -25.07
N LYS A 99 -6.21 6.36 -24.54
CA LYS A 99 -5.03 6.90 -25.17
C LYS A 99 -4.03 5.78 -25.24
N GLN A 100 -4.05 5.06 -26.36
CA GLN A 100 -2.97 4.14 -26.67
C GLN A 100 -1.64 4.88 -26.45
N GLU A 101 -0.76 4.29 -25.65
CA GLU A 101 0.68 4.57 -25.64
C GLU A 101 1.18 5.84 -24.93
N LYS A 102 0.85 5.98 -23.65
CA LYS A 102 1.61 6.91 -22.78
C LYS A 102 3.04 6.48 -22.48
N PHE A 103 3.44 5.26 -22.83
CA PHE A 103 4.77 4.76 -22.56
C PHE A 103 5.57 4.71 -23.85
N ALA A 104 6.50 5.65 -23.96
CA ALA A 104 7.59 5.57 -24.92
C ALA A 104 8.35 4.25 -24.70
N SER A 105 8.35 3.35 -25.69
CA SER A 105 9.29 2.22 -25.70
C SER A 105 10.56 2.68 -26.41
N ILE A 106 11.70 2.60 -25.73
CA ILE A 106 13.00 2.70 -26.38
C ILE A 106 13.51 1.28 -26.55
N THR A 107 13.55 0.81 -27.78
CA THR A 107 14.20 -0.45 -28.12
C THR A 107 15.59 -0.14 -28.62
N CYS A 108 16.61 -0.59 -27.90
CA CYS A 108 18.01 -0.48 -28.32
C CYS A 108 18.48 -1.84 -28.82
N GLY A 109 19.08 -1.87 -29.99
CA GLY A 109 19.59 -3.11 -30.56
C GLY A 109 20.40 -2.88 -31.82
N ARG A 110 20.90 -3.98 -32.38
CA ARG A 110 21.48 -3.99 -33.74
C ARG A 110 20.38 -4.47 -34.68
N PHE A 111 19.68 -3.53 -35.32
CA PHE A 111 18.58 -3.89 -36.20
C PHE A 111 19.08 -4.27 -37.59
N THR A 112 18.45 -5.26 -38.22
CA THR A 112 18.72 -5.63 -39.61
C THR A 112 18.47 -4.43 -40.53
N GLY A 113 19.55 -3.89 -41.13
CA GLY A 113 19.52 -2.72 -42.01
C GLY A 113 20.30 -1.51 -41.49
N SER A 114 20.62 -1.45 -40.18
CA SER A 114 21.40 -0.37 -39.59
C SER A 114 22.89 -0.74 -39.49
N GLU A 115 23.61 -0.87 -40.61
CA GLU A 115 25.09 -1.00 -40.75
C GLU A 115 25.90 -1.49 -39.52
N ASP A 116 25.51 -2.57 -38.82
CA ASP A 116 26.11 -3.02 -37.55
C ASP A 116 26.18 -1.96 -36.42
N ARG A 117 25.41 -0.88 -36.49
CA ARG A 117 25.37 0.15 -35.43
C ARG A 117 24.35 -0.23 -34.36
N PHE A 118 24.76 -0.07 -33.10
CA PHE A 118 23.85 -0.11 -31.97
C PHE A 118 22.99 1.15 -32.02
N SER A 119 21.70 1.00 -32.30
CA SER A 119 20.76 2.11 -32.45
C SER A 119 19.63 1.93 -31.46
N CYS A 120 19.10 3.06 -30.98
CA CYS A 120 17.92 3.03 -30.14
C CYS A 120 16.76 3.69 -30.88
N THR A 121 15.76 2.89 -31.23
CA THR A 121 14.53 3.37 -31.83
C THR A 121 13.51 3.68 -30.76
N TRP A 122 12.93 4.86 -30.86
CA TRP A 122 11.77 5.24 -30.08
C TRP A 122 10.51 4.81 -30.83
N THR A 123 9.69 3.98 -30.20
CA THR A 123 8.42 3.52 -30.79
C THR A 123 7.27 4.04 -29.94
N SER A 124 6.46 4.91 -30.53
CA SER A 124 5.06 5.10 -30.15
C SER A 124 4.20 4.45 -31.23
N ASN A 125 3.25 3.60 -30.86
CA ASN A 125 2.36 2.92 -31.81
C ASN A 125 1.29 3.85 -32.49
N ILE A 126 1.20 5.15 -32.15
CA ILE A 126 0.16 6.11 -32.56
C ILE A 126 0.31 6.40 -34.05
N ALA A 127 1.53 6.22 -34.55
CA ALA A 127 1.73 5.97 -35.94
C ALA A 127 2.13 4.50 -36.07
N ASN A 128 1.41 3.74 -36.89
CA ASN A 128 1.99 2.55 -37.54
C ASN A 128 3.28 2.88 -38.35
N ASN A 129 3.69 4.16 -38.37
CA ASN A 129 5.06 4.53 -38.55
C ASN A 129 5.77 4.37 -37.20
N LYS A 130 6.61 3.34 -37.03
CA LYS A 130 7.84 3.46 -36.21
C LYS A 130 8.25 4.92 -36.37
N GLY A 131 8.20 5.76 -35.32
CA GLY A 131 8.39 7.20 -35.48
C GLY A 131 9.59 7.36 -36.38
N THR A 132 9.38 7.74 -37.65
CA THR A 132 10.29 7.34 -38.73
C THR A 132 11.64 7.72 -38.25
N GLY A 133 12.52 6.72 -38.07
CA GLY A 133 13.89 6.98 -37.65
C GLY A 133 14.32 8.20 -38.42
N CYS A 134 14.77 9.23 -37.71
CA CYS A 134 15.34 10.37 -38.39
C CYS A 134 16.39 9.81 -39.36
N PRO A 135 16.54 10.40 -40.55
CA PRO A 135 17.56 9.95 -41.49
C PRO A 135 18.88 9.73 -40.74
N ASP A 136 19.64 8.67 -41.03
CA ASP A 136 20.88 8.33 -40.31
C ASP A 136 21.83 9.53 -40.15
N VAL A 137 21.80 10.45 -41.12
CA VAL A 137 22.55 11.72 -41.12
C VAL A 137 22.13 12.72 -40.02
N TRP A 138 20.98 12.52 -39.39
CA TRP A 138 20.43 13.35 -38.31
C TRP A 138 20.55 12.67 -36.94
N GLU A 139 20.86 11.38 -36.91
CA GLU A 139 21.14 10.68 -35.66
C GLU A 139 22.36 11.31 -34.97
N LYS A 140 22.29 11.35 -33.64
CA LYS A 140 23.37 11.80 -32.79
C LYS A 140 23.93 10.59 -32.04
N PRO A 141 25.26 10.45 -31.98
CA PRO A 141 25.88 9.51 -31.07
C PRO A 141 25.64 10.02 -29.65
N VAL A 142 25.02 9.20 -28.83
CA VAL A 142 24.87 9.43 -27.39
C VAL A 142 25.59 8.33 -26.64
N SER A 143 26.21 8.69 -25.52
CA SER A 143 26.69 7.68 -24.59
C SER A 143 25.49 6.92 -24.06
N VAL A 144 25.63 5.62 -23.85
CA VAL A 144 24.64 4.86 -23.12
C VAL A 144 25.07 4.85 -21.67
N PHE A 145 24.34 5.51 -20.74
CA PHE A 145 24.85 5.68 -19.38
C PHE A 145 25.14 4.36 -18.66
N TRP A 146 24.32 3.32 -18.91
CA TRP A 146 24.48 1.99 -18.31
C TRP A 146 25.57 1.15 -18.97
N TYR A 147 26.10 1.61 -20.11
CA TYR A 147 27.19 0.96 -20.80
C TYR A 147 28.10 2.03 -21.43
N PRO A 148 28.97 2.69 -20.63
CA PRO A 148 29.75 3.85 -21.07
C PRO A 148 30.67 3.59 -22.26
N LYS A 149 30.87 2.32 -22.63
CA LYS A 149 31.65 1.87 -23.77
C LYS A 149 30.84 1.69 -25.06
N ILE A 150 29.52 1.80 -25.00
CA ILE A 150 28.61 1.75 -26.16
C ILE A 150 28.12 3.16 -26.46
N VAL A 151 28.20 3.50 -27.73
CA VAL A 151 27.59 4.69 -28.31
C VAL A 151 26.32 4.23 -29.02
N ALA A 152 25.17 4.72 -28.57
CA ALA A 152 23.92 4.53 -29.27
C ALA A 152 23.71 5.68 -30.26
N TRP A 153 23.22 5.36 -31.45
CA TRP A 153 22.77 6.37 -32.39
C TRP A 153 21.27 6.59 -32.20
N VAL A 154 20.89 7.84 -31.92
CA VAL A 154 19.51 8.20 -31.61
C VAL A 154 19.12 9.51 -32.26
N CYS A 155 17.82 9.70 -32.49
CA CYS A 155 17.33 10.94 -33.06
C CYS A 155 17.44 12.12 -32.09
N PRO A 156 17.58 13.36 -32.60
CA PRO A 156 17.66 14.56 -31.76
C PRO A 156 16.47 14.71 -30.80
N SER A 157 15.28 14.23 -31.19
CA SER A 157 14.09 14.16 -30.32
C SER A 157 14.32 13.28 -29.09
N VAL A 158 14.98 12.13 -29.26
CA VAL A 158 15.35 11.21 -28.16
C VAL A 158 16.37 11.88 -27.25
N VAL A 159 17.41 12.52 -27.81
CA VAL A 159 18.40 13.26 -26.99
C VAL A 159 17.75 14.37 -26.17
N ASN A 160 16.82 15.11 -26.77
CA ASN A 160 16.11 16.19 -26.10
C ASN A 160 15.21 15.69 -24.95
N ALA A 161 14.60 14.51 -25.11
CA ALA A 161 13.76 13.89 -24.08
C ALA A 161 14.59 13.17 -23.00
N CYS A 162 15.59 12.39 -23.41
CA CYS A 162 16.30 11.41 -22.58
C CYS A 162 17.66 11.89 -22.06
N GLY A 163 18.15 13.03 -22.53
CA GLY A 163 19.50 13.49 -22.25
C GLY A 163 20.55 12.90 -23.19
N GLN A 164 21.76 13.45 -23.12
CA GLN A 164 22.91 13.08 -23.96
C GLN A 164 23.51 11.71 -23.64
N ASP A 165 23.07 11.10 -22.54
CA ASP A 165 23.49 9.79 -22.05
C ASP A 165 22.32 8.79 -21.96
N LEU A 166 21.14 9.17 -22.46
CA LEU A 166 19.87 8.45 -22.33
C LEU A 166 19.39 8.21 -20.89
N SER A 167 20.07 8.77 -19.88
CA SER A 167 19.81 8.51 -18.45
C SER A 167 18.42 8.86 -17.98
N LYS A 168 17.76 9.81 -18.64
CA LYS A 168 16.44 10.27 -18.22
C LYS A 168 15.30 9.36 -18.68
N CYS A 169 15.55 8.44 -19.59
CA CYS A 169 14.53 7.54 -20.15
C CYS A 169 14.73 6.06 -19.77
N PHE A 170 15.79 5.75 -19.04
CA PHE A 170 16.17 4.38 -18.72
C PHE A 170 16.26 4.18 -17.21
N ILE A 171 15.87 2.99 -16.77
CA ILE A 171 15.94 2.55 -15.38
C ILE A 171 17.24 1.79 -15.21
N GLU A 172 18.10 2.28 -14.31
CA GLU A 172 19.31 1.57 -13.90
C GLU A 172 18.89 0.30 -13.14
N SER A 173 19.23 -0.91 -13.62
CA SER A 173 19.13 -2.11 -12.79
C SER A 173 20.42 -2.26 -11.99
N ALA A 174 20.29 -2.41 -10.67
CA ALA A 174 21.43 -2.64 -9.77
C ALA A 174 21.98 -4.08 -9.88
N GLU A 175 21.24 -5.00 -10.48
CA GLU A 175 21.67 -6.36 -10.76
C GLU A 175 22.34 -6.39 -12.14
N GLU A 176 23.67 -6.36 -12.16
CA GLU A 176 24.49 -6.53 -13.37
C GLU A 176 24.08 -7.79 -14.14
N THR A 177 23.58 -8.82 -13.45
CA THR A 177 23.07 -10.06 -14.06
C THR A 177 21.72 -9.86 -14.74
N GLU A 178 20.81 -9.06 -14.18
CA GLU A 178 19.50 -8.74 -14.80
C GLU A 178 19.66 -7.78 -15.98
N ALA A 179 20.60 -6.83 -15.87
CA ALA A 179 21.05 -5.99 -16.98
C ALA A 179 21.81 -6.80 -18.06
N ARG A 180 22.58 -7.83 -17.69
CA ARG A 180 23.24 -8.73 -18.66
C ARG A 180 22.31 -9.79 -19.25
N ASN A 181 21.26 -10.20 -18.54
CA ASN A 181 20.31 -11.20 -19.03
C ASN A 181 19.35 -10.63 -20.07
N SER A 182 19.10 -9.31 -20.06
CA SER A 182 18.51 -8.61 -21.20
C SER A 182 19.49 -8.47 -22.40
N GLU A 183 20.80 -8.66 -22.17
CA GLU A 183 21.85 -8.68 -23.21
C GLU A 183 22.21 -10.08 -23.75
N LEU A 184 21.77 -11.18 -23.10
CA LEU A 184 22.11 -12.55 -23.53
C LEU A 184 21.08 -13.22 -24.44
N GLY A 185 20.12 -12.47 -24.99
CA GLY A 185 19.35 -12.92 -26.15
C GLY A 185 18.31 -13.99 -25.83
N SER A 186 17.22 -13.57 -25.18
CA SER A 186 15.91 -13.96 -25.72
C SER A 186 14.89 -12.83 -25.80
N THR A 187 15.11 -11.66 -25.17
CA THR A 187 14.37 -10.43 -25.51
C THR A 187 15.20 -9.16 -25.31
N GLU A 188 15.51 -8.50 -26.42
CA GLU A 188 16.24 -7.23 -26.60
C GLU A 188 15.42 -5.98 -26.20
N ALA A 189 14.66 -6.04 -25.10
CA ALA A 189 13.78 -4.94 -24.70
C ALA A 189 13.91 -4.64 -23.21
N PHE A 190 14.53 -3.50 -22.90
CA PHE A 190 14.41 -2.90 -21.58
C PHE A 190 13.15 -2.04 -21.56
N ASP A 191 12.12 -2.49 -20.84
CA ASP A 191 10.84 -1.79 -20.78
C ASP A 191 10.67 -1.08 -19.43
N SER A 192 10.98 0.22 -19.39
CA SER A 192 10.72 1.06 -18.21
C SER A 192 9.25 1.03 -17.81
N LYS A 193 8.34 0.78 -18.75
CA LYS A 193 6.92 0.51 -18.48
C LYS A 193 6.74 -0.74 -17.63
N PHE A 194 7.46 -1.82 -17.89
CA PHE A 194 7.34 -3.05 -17.12
C PHE A 194 7.73 -2.82 -15.66
N ALA A 195 8.86 -2.16 -15.39
CA ALA A 195 9.30 -1.86 -14.02
C ALA A 195 8.31 -0.93 -13.29
N VAL A 196 7.84 0.13 -13.96
CA VAL A 196 6.83 1.05 -13.39
C VAL A 196 5.52 0.32 -13.12
N MET A 197 5.01 -0.44 -14.07
CA MET A 197 3.77 -1.20 -13.91
C MET A 197 3.91 -2.27 -12.83
N ARG A 198 5.06 -2.95 -12.76
CA ARG A 198 5.36 -3.96 -11.73
C ARG A 198 5.32 -3.29 -10.37
N SER A 199 5.97 -2.14 -10.22
CA SER A 199 5.95 -1.38 -8.98
C SER A 199 4.56 -0.85 -8.63
N LEU A 200 3.84 -0.24 -9.56
CA LEU A 200 2.47 0.23 -9.33
C LEU A 200 1.54 -0.92 -8.93
N SER A 201 1.73 -2.11 -9.51
CA SER A 201 0.96 -3.32 -9.16
C SER A 201 1.22 -3.80 -7.73
N ARG A 202 2.39 -3.51 -7.18
CA ARG A 202 2.83 -3.87 -5.82
C ARG A 202 2.59 -2.75 -4.81
N GLN A 203 2.16 -1.56 -5.25
CA GLN A 203 2.05 -0.36 -4.42
C GLN A 203 1.26 -0.56 -3.12
N ALA A 204 0.17 -1.34 -3.14
CA ALA A 204 -0.60 -1.64 -1.93
C ALA A 204 0.25 -2.39 -0.89
N ALA A 205 1.04 -3.38 -1.33
CA ALA A 205 1.95 -4.13 -0.48
C ALA A 205 3.15 -3.29 -0.04
N GLY A 206 3.68 -2.45 -0.94
CA GLY A 206 4.73 -1.48 -0.65
C GLY A 206 4.34 -0.50 0.46
N LEU A 207 3.15 0.08 0.38
CA LEU A 207 2.59 0.96 1.41
C LEU A 207 2.46 0.24 2.75
N ALA A 208 1.83 -0.95 2.77
CA ALA A 208 1.67 -1.71 4.01
C ALA A 208 3.02 -2.11 4.62
N THR A 209 4.01 -2.41 3.79
CA THR A 209 5.38 -2.72 4.20
C THR A 209 6.06 -1.51 4.79
N ALA A 210 6.00 -0.35 4.15
CA ALA A 210 6.63 0.86 4.67
C ALA A 210 6.02 1.26 6.03
N VAL A 211 4.69 1.18 6.19
CA VAL A 211 4.02 1.37 7.50
C VAL A 211 4.57 0.41 8.57
N ALA A 212 4.71 -0.88 8.23
CA ALA A 212 5.22 -1.88 9.17
C ALA A 212 6.70 -1.69 9.52
N ILE A 213 7.53 -1.35 8.54
CA ILE A 213 8.99 -1.18 8.71
C ILE A 213 9.31 0.08 9.50
N GLU A 214 8.60 1.18 9.25
CA GLU A 214 8.73 2.43 10.02
C GLU A 214 8.04 2.36 11.40
N ASN A 215 7.43 1.22 11.74
CA ASN A 215 6.76 0.97 13.01
C ASN A 215 5.61 1.95 13.32
N TYR A 216 4.93 2.41 12.27
CA TYR A 216 3.67 3.11 12.42
C TYR A 216 2.56 2.14 12.87
N PRO A 217 1.49 2.63 13.54
CA PRO A 217 0.30 1.83 13.77
C PRO A 217 -0.20 1.24 12.46
N TYR A 218 -0.34 -0.09 12.40
CA TYR A 218 -0.67 -0.79 11.17
C TYR A 218 -2.06 -0.43 10.62
N THR A 219 -2.94 0.16 11.43
CA THR A 219 -4.19 0.77 10.94
C THR A 219 -3.95 1.90 9.93
N LYS A 220 -2.76 2.50 9.89
CA LYS A 220 -2.38 3.54 8.92
C LYS A 220 -2.31 3.04 7.48
N ILE A 221 -2.24 1.72 7.24
CA ILE A 221 -2.32 1.20 5.86
C ILE A 221 -3.65 1.58 5.17
N LEU A 222 -4.66 1.96 5.95
CA LEU A 222 -5.98 2.44 5.49
C LEU A 222 -6.16 3.95 5.73
N GLU A 223 -5.10 4.71 5.95
CA GLU A 223 -5.18 6.14 6.16
C GLU A 223 -5.46 6.87 4.84
N SER A 224 -6.48 7.73 4.83
CA SER A 224 -6.79 8.61 3.71
C SER A 224 -5.61 9.56 3.43
N GLY A 225 -5.31 9.75 2.15
CA GLY A 225 -4.20 10.54 1.65
C GLY A 225 -2.83 9.86 1.73
N LEU A 226 -2.74 8.68 2.36
CA LEU A 226 -1.49 7.92 2.44
C LEU A 226 -1.31 7.05 1.20
N THR A 227 -0.13 7.13 0.59
CA THR A 227 0.32 6.25 -0.49
C THR A 227 1.80 5.93 -0.30
N ALA A 228 2.40 5.18 -1.22
CA ALA A 228 3.84 4.95 -1.23
C ALA A 228 4.39 4.90 -2.66
N VAL A 229 5.66 5.26 -2.79
CA VAL A 229 6.40 5.22 -4.05
C VAL A 229 7.78 4.60 -3.83
N ASP A 230 8.23 3.79 -4.77
CA ASP A 230 9.63 3.37 -4.88
C ASP A 230 10.33 4.22 -5.96
N GLY A 231 11.54 3.83 -6.34
CA GLY A 231 12.33 4.46 -7.40
C GLY A 231 11.64 4.48 -8.76
N ALA A 232 11.06 3.35 -9.19
CA ALA A 232 10.39 3.27 -10.47
C ALA A 232 9.18 4.21 -10.54
N ILE A 233 8.34 4.22 -9.50
CA ILE A 233 7.18 5.11 -9.43
C ILE A 233 7.62 6.58 -9.30
N ALA A 234 8.62 6.86 -8.46
CA ALA A 234 9.14 8.22 -8.29
C ALA A 234 9.68 8.80 -9.59
N HIS A 235 10.46 8.00 -10.32
CA HIS A 235 10.96 8.37 -11.64
C HIS A 235 9.82 8.62 -12.62
N PHE A 236 8.84 7.71 -12.70
CA PHE A 236 7.67 7.90 -13.56
C PHE A 236 6.94 9.23 -13.30
N TYR A 237 6.70 9.56 -12.03
CA TYR A 237 6.05 10.81 -11.65
C TYR A 237 6.94 12.06 -11.85
N SER A 238 8.27 11.90 -11.89
CA SER A 238 9.20 13.01 -12.16
C SER A 238 9.26 13.41 -13.64
N GLN A 239 8.74 12.57 -14.55
CA GLN A 239 8.78 12.82 -15.99
C GLN A 239 7.85 13.97 -16.40
N THR A 240 8.41 15.15 -16.63
CA THR A 240 7.67 16.39 -16.94
C THR A 240 6.84 16.33 -18.22
N HIS A 241 7.18 15.41 -19.14
CA HIS A 241 6.45 15.19 -20.39
C HIS A 241 5.23 14.27 -20.23
N HIS A 242 5.18 13.47 -19.16
CA HIS A 242 4.02 12.62 -18.82
C HIS A 242 3.16 13.24 -17.73
N PHE A 243 3.80 13.81 -16.71
CA PHE A 243 3.14 14.42 -15.56
C PHE A 243 3.70 15.82 -15.34
N ARG A 244 2.80 16.79 -15.34
CA ARG A 244 3.14 18.15 -14.93
C ARG A 244 3.05 18.25 -13.42
N ILE A 245 3.85 17.44 -12.72
CA ILE A 245 3.74 17.30 -11.26
C ILE A 245 4.01 18.61 -10.51
N ASN A 246 4.86 19.47 -11.07
CA ASN A 246 5.12 20.81 -10.52
C ASN A 246 3.89 21.74 -10.64
N GLU A 247 2.89 21.38 -11.44
CA GLU A 247 1.61 22.09 -11.56
C GLU A 247 0.53 21.51 -10.61
N LEU A 248 0.78 20.37 -9.97
CA LEU A 248 -0.17 19.67 -9.08
C LEU A 248 -0.16 20.17 -7.62
N ASP A 249 0.57 21.24 -7.32
CA ASP A 249 0.63 21.88 -6.00
C ASP A 249 0.82 20.88 -4.85
N LEU A 250 1.73 19.94 -5.06
CA LEU A 250 2.08 18.92 -4.08
C LEU A 250 2.93 19.52 -2.97
N ASP A 251 2.87 18.89 -1.80
CA ASP A 251 3.72 19.24 -0.67
C ASP A 251 5.21 19.22 -1.09
N PRO A 252 6.01 20.25 -0.74
CA PRO A 252 7.45 20.26 -1.03
C PRO A 252 8.19 19.02 -0.54
N GLU A 253 7.76 18.39 0.56
CA GLU A 253 8.32 17.13 1.05
C GLU A 253 8.08 15.99 0.05
N ILE A 254 6.87 15.89 -0.50
CA ILE A 254 6.55 14.89 -1.55
C ILE A 254 7.44 15.12 -2.77
N LEU A 255 7.56 16.37 -3.24
CA LEU A 255 8.41 16.69 -4.38
C LEU A 255 9.89 16.37 -4.10
N SER A 256 10.35 16.58 -2.87
CA SER A 256 11.69 16.21 -2.43
C SER A 256 11.90 14.69 -2.48
N ILE A 257 10.97 13.91 -1.94
CA ILE A 257 11.03 12.44 -1.97
C ILE A 257 11.08 11.95 -3.42
N LEU A 258 10.22 12.46 -4.30
CA LEU A 258 10.18 12.04 -5.69
C LEU A 258 11.48 12.37 -6.45
N LYS A 259 12.07 13.55 -6.20
CA LYS A 259 13.32 13.97 -6.86
C LYS A 259 14.56 13.25 -6.33
N ASN A 260 14.57 12.89 -5.05
CA ASN A 260 15.74 12.32 -4.37
C ASN A 260 15.69 10.79 -4.27
N THR A 261 14.63 10.15 -4.74
CA THR A 261 14.54 8.68 -4.78
C THR A 261 15.23 8.18 -6.03
N ALA A 262 16.32 7.43 -5.85
CA ALA A 262 17.03 6.79 -6.93
C ALA A 262 16.12 5.78 -7.64
N LEU A 263 16.29 5.64 -8.93
CA LEU A 263 15.41 4.84 -9.77
C LEU A 263 15.44 3.34 -9.46
N ASN A 264 16.61 2.85 -9.02
CA ASN A 264 16.82 1.49 -8.56
C ASN A 264 16.44 1.26 -7.09
N ASP A 265 15.92 2.28 -6.40
CA ASP A 265 15.45 2.13 -5.02
C ASP A 265 14.16 1.31 -5.03
N THR A 266 14.24 0.05 -4.63
CA THR A 266 13.08 -0.85 -4.56
C THR A 266 12.28 -0.70 -3.27
N ARG A 267 12.74 0.17 -2.35
CA ARG A 267 12.05 0.43 -1.09
C ARG A 267 11.02 1.54 -1.26
N TYR A 268 9.78 1.16 -1.04
CA TYR A 268 8.67 2.10 -0.95
C TYR A 268 8.84 3.08 0.21
N LYS A 269 8.70 4.37 -0.11
CA LYS A 269 8.67 5.49 0.81
C LYS A 269 7.24 5.98 0.93
N LEU A 270 6.81 6.24 2.17
CA LEU A 270 5.48 6.77 2.42
C LEU A 270 5.37 8.20 1.91
N LEU A 271 4.26 8.49 1.23
CA LEU A 271 3.85 9.82 0.86
C LEU A 271 2.48 10.07 1.47
N LYS A 272 2.31 11.22 2.13
CA LYS A 272 1.02 11.63 2.66
C LYS A 272 0.63 12.98 2.09
N THR A 273 -0.55 13.06 1.48
CA THR A 273 -1.08 14.34 1.03
C THR A 273 -1.38 15.25 2.23
N SER A 274 -1.06 16.54 2.11
CA SER A 274 -1.31 17.54 3.15
C SER A 274 -2.78 17.76 3.47
N SER A 275 -3.69 17.21 2.66
CA SER A 275 -5.13 17.24 2.92
C SER A 275 -5.69 15.82 2.84
N PRO A 276 -6.60 15.44 3.75
CA PRO A 276 -7.23 14.13 3.71
C PRO A 276 -8.09 14.03 2.44
N ASP A 277 -7.64 13.29 1.44
CA ASP A 277 -8.43 13.07 0.23
C ASP A 277 -9.51 12.04 0.52
N VAL A 278 -10.76 12.49 0.57
CA VAL A 278 -11.92 11.65 0.84
C VAL A 278 -12.05 10.48 -0.14
N ASN A 279 -11.47 10.60 -1.33
CA ASN A 279 -11.52 9.54 -2.34
C ASN A 279 -10.49 8.43 -2.11
N THR A 280 -9.53 8.65 -1.20
CA THR A 280 -8.46 7.69 -0.91
C THR A 280 -8.64 7.05 0.46
N GLY A 281 -8.22 5.80 0.59
CA GLY A 281 -8.31 4.99 1.80
C GLY A 281 -7.06 4.14 2.00
N GLY A 282 -5.88 4.69 1.71
CA GLY A 282 -4.61 3.96 1.79
C GLY A 282 -4.54 2.83 0.75
N ILE A 283 -4.24 1.61 1.18
CA ILE A 283 -4.02 0.45 0.31
C ILE A 283 -5.18 0.17 -0.65
N ILE A 284 -6.43 0.40 -0.23
CA ILE A 284 -7.62 0.08 -1.03
C ILE A 284 -7.90 1.11 -2.15
N SER A 285 -7.11 2.19 -2.20
CA SER A 285 -7.14 3.20 -3.27
C SER A 285 -5.82 3.27 -4.05
N THR A 286 -4.88 2.35 -3.81
CA THR A 286 -3.64 2.28 -4.59
C THR A 286 -3.90 1.71 -5.99
N PHE A 287 -3.01 2.01 -6.95
CA PHE A 287 -3.13 1.49 -8.31
C PHE A 287 -3.20 -0.04 -8.32
N GLY A 288 -2.29 -0.70 -7.60
CA GLY A 288 -2.23 -2.16 -7.53
C GLY A 288 -3.54 -2.78 -7.03
N TRP A 289 -4.18 -2.22 -6.02
CA TRP A 289 -5.47 -2.70 -5.53
C TRP A 289 -6.60 -2.47 -6.54
N LEU A 290 -6.74 -1.24 -7.03
CA LEU A 290 -7.84 -0.84 -7.90
C LEU A 290 -7.80 -1.52 -9.27
N ARG A 291 -6.60 -1.80 -9.79
CA ARG A 291 -6.43 -2.46 -11.09
C ARG A 291 -6.49 -3.98 -11.00
N ARG A 292 -6.00 -4.57 -9.90
CA ARG A 292 -6.12 -6.02 -9.66
C ARG A 292 -7.57 -6.43 -9.48
N TYR A 293 -8.32 -5.61 -8.75
CA TYR A 293 -9.73 -5.83 -8.47
C TYR A 293 -10.53 -4.81 -9.27
N ASP A 294 -10.71 -5.06 -10.55
CA ASP A 294 -11.27 -4.12 -11.53
C ASP A 294 -12.74 -3.74 -11.28
N LYS A 295 -13.54 -4.69 -10.76
CA LYS A 295 -14.97 -4.49 -10.45
C LYS A 295 -15.18 -4.09 -9.00
N ASN A 296 -16.15 -3.19 -8.76
CA ASN A 296 -16.48 -2.70 -7.43
C ASN A 296 -16.88 -3.81 -6.44
N ARG A 297 -17.62 -4.82 -6.90
CA ARG A 297 -17.97 -5.99 -6.06
C ARG A 297 -16.75 -6.87 -5.76
N THR A 298 -15.84 -7.02 -6.72
CA THR A 298 -14.57 -7.74 -6.51
C THR A 298 -13.72 -7.01 -5.47
N ARG A 299 -13.60 -5.67 -5.55
CA ARG A 299 -12.92 -4.84 -4.53
C ARG A 299 -13.54 -5.04 -3.15
N GLY A 300 -14.87 -4.97 -3.05
CA GLY A 300 -15.59 -5.19 -1.81
C GLY A 300 -15.36 -6.59 -1.23
N ASN A 301 -15.42 -7.63 -2.07
CA ASN A 301 -15.20 -9.01 -1.66
C ASN A 301 -13.77 -9.26 -1.16
N GLU A 302 -12.77 -8.78 -1.90
CA GLU A 302 -11.36 -8.98 -1.56
C GLU A 302 -10.97 -8.15 -0.31
N LEU A 303 -11.56 -6.97 -0.11
CA LEU A 303 -11.45 -6.23 1.15
C LEU A 303 -12.02 -7.04 2.32
N TYR A 304 -13.23 -7.57 2.18
CA TYR A 304 -13.92 -8.34 3.21
C TYR A 304 -13.14 -9.60 3.60
N LYS A 305 -12.61 -10.29 2.59
CA LYS A 305 -11.80 -11.49 2.77
C LYS A 305 -10.43 -11.20 3.37
N ARG A 306 -9.69 -10.23 2.82
CA ARG A 306 -8.26 -10.04 3.14
C ARG A 306 -8.02 -9.19 4.37
N LEU A 307 -8.89 -8.20 4.61
CA LEU A 307 -8.74 -7.26 5.72
C LEU A 307 -9.63 -7.60 6.91
N LEU A 308 -10.71 -8.37 6.72
CA LEU A 308 -11.60 -8.78 7.81
C LEU A 308 -11.65 -10.30 8.02
N CYS A 309 -10.99 -11.10 7.16
CA CYS A 309 -10.97 -12.57 7.25
C CYS A 309 -12.38 -13.18 7.26
N ARG A 310 -13.32 -12.49 6.60
CA ARG A 310 -14.69 -12.95 6.43
C ARG A 310 -14.83 -13.46 5.01
N ASP A 311 -15.09 -14.75 4.87
CA ASP A 311 -15.41 -15.34 3.57
C ASP A 311 -16.88 -15.08 3.25
N PHE A 312 -17.13 -14.70 2.01
CA PHE A 312 -18.47 -14.70 1.48
C PHE A 312 -18.82 -16.12 1.02
N THR A 313 -19.76 -16.76 1.72
CA THR A 313 -20.39 -17.98 1.24
C THR A 313 -21.79 -17.62 0.75
N SER A 314 -21.98 -17.61 -0.56
CA SER A 314 -23.33 -17.57 -1.11
C SER A 314 -23.94 -18.95 -1.10
N ASP A 315 -25.11 -19.08 -0.48
CA ASP A 315 -26.06 -20.14 -0.78
C ASP A 315 -26.69 -19.88 -2.16
N LEU A 316 -25.88 -19.99 -3.22
CA LEU A 316 -26.41 -19.83 -4.58
C LEU A 316 -27.39 -20.98 -4.83
N PRO A 317 -28.60 -20.67 -5.30
CA PRO A 317 -29.52 -21.72 -5.71
C PRO A 317 -28.89 -22.48 -6.87
N ARG A 318 -29.08 -23.80 -6.89
CA ARG A 318 -28.56 -24.67 -7.96
C ARG A 318 -29.05 -24.25 -9.36
N VAL A 319 -30.18 -23.55 -9.40
CA VAL A 319 -30.77 -22.94 -10.60
C VAL A 319 -31.08 -21.49 -10.28
N PHE A 320 -30.46 -20.57 -10.99
CA PHE A 320 -30.82 -19.15 -10.89
C PHE A 320 -32.17 -18.92 -11.59
N PRO A 321 -33.09 -18.17 -10.97
CA PRO A 321 -34.26 -17.68 -11.70
C PRO A 321 -33.80 -16.81 -12.89
N GLN A 322 -34.46 -16.97 -14.03
CA GLN A 322 -34.14 -16.24 -15.28
C GLN A 322 -34.29 -14.72 -15.12
N ASP A 323 -35.19 -14.28 -14.23
CA ASP A 323 -35.36 -12.88 -13.85
C ASP A 323 -35.67 -12.81 -12.34
N PRO A 324 -34.65 -12.69 -11.48
CA PRO A 324 -34.85 -12.59 -10.04
C PRO A 324 -35.54 -11.27 -9.62
N GLY A 325 -35.66 -10.28 -10.51
CA GLY A 325 -36.01 -8.93 -10.10
C GLY A 325 -34.96 -8.33 -9.16
N ASN A 326 -35.38 -7.83 -7.99
CA ASN A 326 -34.47 -7.19 -7.04
C ASN A 326 -33.60 -8.21 -6.29
N LEU A 327 -32.33 -8.29 -6.67
CA LEU A 327 -31.35 -9.21 -6.07
C LEU A 327 -31.12 -9.00 -4.56
N ARG A 328 -31.41 -7.81 -4.02
CA ARG A 328 -31.31 -7.53 -2.57
C ARG A 328 -32.42 -8.16 -1.75
N THR A 329 -33.53 -8.54 -2.38
CA THR A 329 -34.69 -9.14 -1.71
C THR A 329 -34.92 -10.60 -2.13
N THR A 330 -34.30 -11.05 -3.21
CA THR A 330 -34.50 -12.39 -3.77
C THR A 330 -33.77 -13.45 -2.95
N GLU A 331 -34.45 -14.55 -2.66
CA GLU A 331 -33.88 -15.70 -1.96
C GLU A 331 -32.66 -16.26 -2.72
N GLY A 332 -31.61 -16.66 -1.99
CA GLY A 332 -30.32 -17.07 -2.56
C GLY A 332 -29.41 -15.91 -3.02
N CYS A 333 -29.96 -14.74 -3.39
CA CYS A 333 -29.17 -13.56 -3.78
C CYS A 333 -29.00 -12.55 -2.63
N LYS A 334 -30.01 -12.42 -1.76
CA LYS A 334 -30.08 -11.40 -0.72
C LYS A 334 -28.83 -11.34 0.17
N GLY A 335 -28.30 -12.49 0.59
CA GLY A 335 -27.11 -12.53 1.45
C GLY A 335 -25.89 -11.86 0.81
N CYS A 336 -25.64 -12.18 -0.47
CA CYS A 336 -24.57 -11.57 -1.27
C CYS A 336 -24.75 -10.05 -1.36
N HIS A 337 -25.91 -9.64 -1.85
CA HIS A 337 -26.16 -8.25 -2.15
C HIS A 337 -26.30 -7.38 -0.90
N SER A 338 -26.78 -7.93 0.22
CA SER A 338 -26.86 -7.18 1.49
C SER A 338 -25.49 -6.89 2.10
N THR A 339 -24.47 -7.69 1.79
CA THR A 339 -23.12 -7.55 2.34
C THR A 339 -22.18 -6.86 1.36
N LEU A 340 -22.13 -7.31 0.11
CA LEU A 340 -21.18 -6.83 -0.89
C LEU A 340 -21.62 -5.55 -1.58
N ASP A 341 -22.91 -5.33 -1.83
CA ASP A 341 -23.30 -4.08 -2.51
C ASP A 341 -22.94 -2.84 -1.67
N PRO A 342 -23.14 -2.80 -0.33
CA PRO A 342 -22.73 -1.64 0.44
C PRO A 342 -21.23 -1.35 0.39
N LEU A 343 -20.39 -2.40 0.38
CA LEU A 343 -18.94 -2.26 0.21
C LEU A 343 -18.57 -1.79 -1.20
N ALA A 344 -19.19 -2.39 -2.23
CA ALA A 344 -18.98 -2.03 -3.62
C ALA A 344 -19.40 -0.59 -3.91
N ASP A 345 -20.45 -0.10 -3.25
CA ASP A 345 -20.95 1.27 -3.42
C ASP A 345 -19.86 2.30 -3.08
N PHE A 346 -19.05 2.10 -2.04
CA PHE A 346 -17.94 3.01 -1.72
C PHE A 346 -16.92 3.14 -2.85
N PHE A 347 -16.73 2.08 -3.65
CA PHE A 347 -15.83 2.10 -4.79
C PHE A 347 -16.46 2.68 -6.05
N LYS A 348 -17.73 3.12 -6.05
CA LYS A 348 -18.34 3.73 -7.25
C LYS A 348 -17.64 5.01 -7.71
N ALA A 349 -17.05 5.76 -6.77
CA ALA A 349 -16.16 6.87 -7.11
C ALA A 349 -15.08 6.40 -8.09
N TRP A 350 -14.54 5.20 -7.86
CA TRP A 350 -13.66 4.31 -8.64
C TRP A 350 -13.78 4.21 -10.17
N GLY A 351 -15.01 4.31 -10.67
CA GLY A 351 -15.40 3.61 -11.89
C GLY A 351 -15.13 2.10 -11.83
N GLU A 352 -15.46 1.37 -12.90
CA GLU A 352 -14.93 0.03 -13.14
C GLU A 352 -13.68 0.11 -14.02
N GLY A 353 -12.81 -0.89 -14.02
CA GLY A 353 -11.61 -0.89 -14.87
C GLY A 353 -10.57 0.19 -14.55
N ALA A 354 -10.79 0.99 -13.50
CA ALA A 354 -10.07 2.23 -13.23
C ALA A 354 -10.24 3.31 -14.32
N ASP A 355 -11.44 3.38 -14.94
CA ASP A 355 -11.89 4.42 -15.89
C ASP A 355 -11.79 5.89 -15.37
N LEU A 356 -11.19 6.08 -14.19
CA LEU A 356 -11.39 7.21 -13.29
C LEU A 356 -10.34 8.31 -13.38
N TYR A 357 -9.34 8.20 -14.26
CA TYR A 357 -8.59 9.40 -14.64
C TYR A 357 -9.48 10.41 -15.43
N SER A 358 -10.76 10.09 -15.66
CA SER A 358 -11.78 10.96 -16.25
C SER A 358 -12.56 11.85 -15.24
N GLY A 359 -12.32 11.73 -13.92
CA GLY A 359 -12.72 12.74 -12.93
C GLY A 359 -14.19 12.82 -12.54
N ARG A 360 -15.03 11.81 -12.83
CA ARG A 360 -16.43 11.79 -12.34
C ARG A 360 -16.55 11.04 -11.02
N GLN A 361 -16.61 11.80 -9.93
CA GLN A 361 -16.86 11.27 -8.59
C GLN A 361 -18.37 11.09 -8.35
N ALA A 362 -18.80 9.87 -8.01
CA ALA A 362 -20.12 9.62 -7.47
C ALA A 362 -19.99 9.45 -5.95
N LEU A 363 -20.43 10.46 -5.19
CA LEU A 363 -20.70 10.28 -3.76
C LEU A 363 -21.80 9.23 -3.60
N VAL A 364 -21.63 8.30 -2.67
CA VAL A 364 -22.65 7.31 -2.36
C VAL A 364 -23.26 7.59 -1.00
N SER A 365 -24.48 7.10 -0.79
CA SER A 365 -25.06 7.00 0.54
C SER A 365 -25.24 5.52 0.82
N THR A 366 -24.32 4.97 1.61
CA THR A 366 -24.30 3.55 1.92
C THR A 366 -23.98 3.32 3.41
N LYS A 367 -24.18 2.09 3.86
CA LYS A 367 -24.00 1.68 5.25
C LYS A 367 -23.25 0.36 5.32
N PHE A 368 -22.11 0.32 5.99
CA PHE A 368 -21.35 -0.90 6.26
C PHE A 368 -21.07 -1.03 7.76
N ALA A 369 -21.19 -2.24 8.30
CA ALA A 369 -21.04 -2.49 9.75
C ALA A 369 -21.87 -1.53 10.63
N ASN A 370 -23.08 -1.19 10.19
CA ASN A 370 -23.97 -0.21 10.81
C ASN A 370 -23.47 1.25 10.86
N VAL A 371 -22.38 1.57 10.18
CA VAL A 371 -21.86 2.93 10.05
C VAL A 371 -22.18 3.47 8.66
N ASN A 372 -22.76 4.67 8.61
CA ASN A 372 -23.00 5.35 7.34
C ASN A 372 -21.67 5.87 6.78
N GLY A 373 -21.52 5.84 5.47
CA GLY A 373 -20.38 6.44 4.79
C GLY A 373 -20.72 6.79 3.36
N SER A 374 -19.86 7.62 2.77
CA SER A 374 -20.06 8.18 1.44
C SER A 374 -18.85 8.08 0.51
N THR A 375 -17.68 7.78 1.08
CA THR A 375 -16.40 7.86 0.39
C THR A 375 -15.49 6.68 0.75
N VAL A 376 -14.47 6.41 -0.06
CA VAL A 376 -13.49 5.35 0.25
C VAL A 376 -12.72 5.65 1.54
N ALA A 377 -12.49 6.93 1.87
CA ALA A 377 -11.95 7.31 3.16
C ALA A 377 -12.87 6.90 4.33
N ASP A 378 -14.19 7.08 4.18
CA ASP A 378 -15.15 6.62 5.19
C ASP A 378 -15.10 5.11 5.35
N LEU A 379 -15.09 4.35 4.25
CA LEU A 379 -14.95 2.89 4.29
C LEU A 379 -13.66 2.49 5.01
N ALA A 380 -12.53 3.08 4.64
CA ALA A 380 -11.25 2.79 5.26
C ALA A 380 -11.28 3.08 6.78
N ASN A 381 -11.90 4.18 7.20
CA ASN A 381 -12.11 4.51 8.61
C ASN A 381 -13.05 3.55 9.34
N ILE A 382 -14.08 3.04 8.68
CA ILE A 382 -14.98 2.00 9.23
C ILE A 382 -14.17 0.72 9.46
N ILE A 383 -13.39 0.28 8.48
CA ILE A 383 -12.57 -0.94 8.56
C ILE A 383 -11.52 -0.83 9.66
N ARG A 384 -10.83 0.31 9.77
CA ARG A 384 -9.83 0.56 10.83
C ARG A 384 -10.39 0.42 12.24
N LYS A 385 -11.71 0.62 12.42
CA LYS A 385 -12.41 0.54 13.71
C LYS A 385 -13.11 -0.81 13.93
N ASP A 386 -13.20 -1.67 12.91
CA ASP A 386 -13.78 -3.01 13.03
C ASP A 386 -12.77 -3.92 13.74
N GLU A 387 -13.20 -4.59 14.82
CA GLU A 387 -12.36 -5.55 15.57
C GLU A 387 -11.88 -6.72 14.70
N ALA A 388 -12.62 -7.05 13.63
CA ALA A 388 -12.17 -8.05 12.68
C ALA A 388 -10.91 -7.63 11.92
N PHE A 389 -10.58 -6.33 11.82
CA PHE A 389 -9.34 -5.89 11.19
C PHE A 389 -8.09 -6.33 11.97
N SER A 390 -8.07 -6.08 13.29
CA SER A 390 -6.97 -6.52 14.15
C SER A 390 -6.91 -8.05 14.22
N THR A 391 -8.06 -8.70 14.41
CA THR A 391 -8.15 -10.16 14.46
C THR A 391 -7.65 -10.81 13.16
N CYS A 392 -8.07 -10.29 12.00
CA CYS A 392 -7.65 -10.80 10.71
C CYS A 392 -6.15 -10.58 10.45
N THR A 393 -5.62 -9.42 10.85
CA THR A 393 -4.17 -9.16 10.78
C THR A 393 -3.39 -10.20 11.56
N VAL A 394 -3.80 -10.52 12.80
CA VAL A 394 -3.19 -11.58 13.62
C VAL A 394 -3.29 -12.94 12.95
N GLN A 395 -4.45 -13.31 12.39
CA GLN A 395 -4.62 -14.57 11.67
C GLN A 395 -3.71 -14.68 10.44
N ASN A 396 -3.55 -13.60 9.68
CA ASN A 396 -2.68 -13.57 8.50
C ASN A 396 -1.20 -13.69 8.89
N VAL A 397 -0.73 -12.95 9.91
CA VAL A 397 0.66 -13.05 10.40
C VAL A 397 0.93 -14.43 10.99
N TRP A 398 -0.02 -15.00 11.74
CA TRP A 398 0.07 -16.37 12.23
C TRP A 398 0.19 -17.36 11.08
N TYR A 399 -0.69 -17.27 10.08
CA TYR A 399 -0.65 -18.16 8.92
C TYR A 399 0.67 -18.04 8.15
N TRP A 400 1.22 -16.84 8.04
CA TRP A 400 2.54 -16.62 7.46
C TRP A 400 3.63 -17.33 8.24
N LEU A 401 3.78 -17.04 9.54
CA LEU A 401 4.89 -17.54 10.35
C LEU A 401 4.77 -19.03 10.68
N MET A 402 3.56 -19.52 10.95
CA MET A 402 3.29 -20.90 11.34
C MET A 402 3.02 -21.82 10.15
N GLY A 403 2.73 -21.28 8.96
CA GLY A 403 2.33 -22.06 7.79
C GLY A 403 0.96 -22.73 7.91
N ARG A 404 0.17 -22.38 8.94
CA ARG A 404 -1.15 -22.98 9.23
C ARG A 404 -2.11 -21.97 9.87
N LYS A 405 -3.40 -22.22 9.78
CA LYS A 405 -4.42 -21.43 10.51
C LYS A 405 -4.37 -21.76 12.01
N PHE A 406 -4.99 -20.91 12.82
CA PHE A 406 -5.32 -21.25 14.21
C PHE A 406 -6.25 -22.47 14.23
N TYR A 407 -6.01 -23.38 15.16
CA TYR A 407 -6.97 -24.43 15.50
C TYR A 407 -8.10 -23.86 16.36
N THR A 408 -9.21 -24.59 16.44
CA THR A 408 -10.41 -24.15 17.19
C THR A 408 -10.15 -23.94 18.67
N ASP A 409 -9.26 -24.72 19.29
CA ASP A 409 -8.87 -24.59 20.70
C ASP A 409 -7.79 -23.53 20.94
N GLU A 410 -7.13 -23.03 19.89
CA GLU A 410 -6.21 -21.88 19.97
C GLU A 410 -6.97 -20.53 19.91
N GLU A 411 -8.30 -20.55 20.02
CA GLU A 411 -9.14 -19.34 20.12
C GLU A 411 -8.66 -18.38 21.25
N PRO A 412 -8.33 -18.84 22.47
CA PRO A 412 -7.83 -17.95 23.52
C PRO A 412 -6.48 -17.30 23.16
N LEU A 413 -5.59 -18.05 22.50
CA LEU A 413 -4.30 -17.56 22.02
C LEU A 413 -4.50 -16.48 20.94
N ARG A 414 -5.41 -16.71 19.98
CA ARG A 414 -5.76 -15.70 18.97
C ARG A 414 -6.27 -14.42 19.60
N THR A 415 -7.17 -14.53 20.59
CA THR A 415 -7.70 -13.37 21.33
C THR A 415 -6.59 -12.62 22.07
N ALA A 416 -5.68 -13.34 22.74
CA ALA A 416 -4.57 -12.72 23.47
C ALA A 416 -3.59 -11.99 22.53
N LEU A 417 -3.24 -12.58 21.39
CA LEU A 417 -2.41 -11.91 20.36
C LEU A 417 -3.11 -10.70 19.74
N THR A 418 -4.42 -10.77 19.53
CA THR A 418 -5.23 -9.63 19.04
C THR A 418 -5.22 -8.49 20.04
N GLN A 419 -5.44 -8.79 21.33
CA GLN A 419 -5.38 -7.79 22.38
C GLN A 419 -3.97 -7.16 22.46
N TYR A 420 -2.91 -7.98 22.37
CA TYR A 420 -1.54 -7.48 22.35
C TYR A 420 -1.25 -6.57 21.16
N PHE A 421 -1.74 -6.93 19.96
CA PHE A 421 -1.61 -6.09 18.79
C PHE A 421 -2.30 -4.73 18.99
N VAL A 422 -3.48 -4.70 19.61
CA VAL A 422 -4.17 -3.45 19.92
C VAL A 422 -3.43 -2.64 21.00
N THR A 423 -2.97 -3.25 22.08
CA THR A 423 -2.29 -2.53 23.19
C THR A 423 -0.89 -2.05 22.82
N SER A 424 -0.21 -2.71 21.88
CA SER A 424 1.02 -2.24 21.24
C SER A 424 0.78 -1.16 20.17
N ASN A 425 -0.40 -0.54 20.18
CA ASN A 425 -0.83 0.47 19.20
C ASN A 425 -0.71 -0.02 17.76
N TYR A 426 -1.11 -1.27 17.51
CA TYR A 426 -1.08 -1.92 16.21
C TYR A 426 0.33 -2.02 15.62
N SER A 427 1.38 -2.24 16.44
CA SER A 427 2.72 -2.46 15.91
C SER A 427 2.83 -3.82 15.22
N PHE A 428 3.10 -3.81 13.92
CA PHE A 428 3.31 -5.03 13.14
C PHE A 428 4.58 -5.77 13.58
N LYS A 429 5.65 -5.03 13.88
CA LYS A 429 6.93 -5.59 14.37
C LYS A 429 6.75 -6.32 15.69
N GLU A 430 6.01 -5.74 16.64
CA GLU A 430 5.72 -6.39 17.92
C GLU A 430 4.89 -7.66 17.72
N LEU A 431 3.89 -7.64 16.85
CA LEU A 431 3.09 -8.84 16.55
C LEU A 431 3.96 -9.97 15.96
N VAL A 432 4.84 -9.66 15.02
CA VAL A 432 5.78 -10.63 14.42
C VAL A 432 6.73 -11.20 15.48
N TYR A 433 7.27 -10.34 16.35
CA TYR A 433 8.14 -10.74 17.46
C TYR A 433 7.40 -11.64 18.45
N ALA A 434 6.19 -11.27 18.86
CA ALA A 434 5.37 -12.03 19.80
C ALA A 434 5.07 -13.44 19.27
N ILE A 435 4.69 -13.58 18.00
CA ILE A 435 4.41 -14.88 17.40
C ILE A 435 5.71 -15.70 17.26
N SER A 436 6.78 -15.10 16.75
CA SER A 436 8.06 -15.81 16.50
C SER A 436 8.77 -16.26 17.79
N THR A 437 8.39 -15.73 18.94
CA THR A 437 8.95 -16.08 20.26
C THR A 437 7.97 -16.84 21.16
N HIS A 438 6.76 -17.13 20.66
CA HIS A 438 5.74 -17.89 21.35
C HIS A 438 6.11 -19.38 21.45
N PRO A 439 5.79 -20.09 22.56
CA PRO A 439 6.04 -21.54 22.68
C PRO A 439 5.54 -22.38 21.51
N ALA A 440 4.33 -22.09 21.01
CA ALA A 440 3.79 -22.74 19.80
C ALA A 440 4.72 -22.63 18.57
N PHE A 441 5.39 -21.48 18.40
CA PHE A 441 6.36 -21.31 17.32
C PHE A 441 7.67 -22.04 17.62
N LEU A 442 8.14 -22.03 18.87
CA LEU A 442 9.40 -22.68 19.27
C LEU A 442 9.33 -24.21 19.15
N GLU A 443 8.26 -24.81 19.65
CA GLU A 443 8.03 -26.25 19.62
C GLU A 443 7.73 -26.76 18.21
N GLY A 444 7.22 -25.91 17.32
CA GLY A 444 6.78 -26.31 15.97
C GLY A 444 5.54 -27.22 15.97
N THR A 445 4.92 -27.44 17.13
CA THR A 445 3.71 -28.24 17.33
C THR A 445 2.60 -27.42 17.99
N ARG A 446 1.43 -28.03 18.21
CA ARG A 446 0.34 -27.44 19.01
C ARG A 446 0.86 -27.23 20.44
N SER A 447 0.78 -26.01 20.96
CA SER A 447 1.20 -25.68 22.32
C SER A 447 0.00 -25.07 23.05
N ASP A 448 -0.26 -25.53 24.27
CA ASP A 448 -1.26 -24.96 25.18
C ASP A 448 -0.72 -23.70 25.91
N GLY A 449 0.47 -23.22 25.51
CA GLY A 449 1.09 -22.03 26.07
C GLY A 449 0.16 -20.82 25.96
N LEU A 450 -0.18 -20.23 27.11
CA LEU A 450 -0.82 -18.92 27.17
C LEU A 450 0.21 -17.85 26.75
N VAL A 451 -0.26 -16.76 26.14
CA VAL A 451 0.55 -15.53 25.93
C VAL A 451 0.77 -14.85 27.30
N SER A 452 1.46 -15.52 28.22
CA SER A 452 1.67 -15.06 29.59
C SER A 452 3.09 -14.57 29.84
N ASP A 453 4.02 -14.74 28.89
CA ASP A 453 5.31 -14.07 28.95
C ASP A 453 5.05 -12.57 28.70
N PRO A 454 5.39 -11.68 29.66
CA PRO A 454 5.18 -10.27 29.46
C PRO A 454 5.95 -9.84 28.21
N LEU A 455 5.23 -9.25 27.28
CA LEU A 455 5.79 -8.55 26.13
C LEU A 455 6.32 -7.19 26.63
N THR A 456 7.19 -7.24 27.65
CA THR A 456 7.79 -6.11 28.40
C THR A 456 9.08 -5.61 27.78
N ALA A 457 9.57 -6.25 26.72
CA ALA A 457 10.68 -5.70 25.96
C ALA A 457 10.24 -4.35 25.38
N PRO A 458 11.09 -3.30 25.45
CA PRO A 458 10.73 -1.97 24.98
C PRO A 458 10.30 -2.04 23.51
N PRO A 459 9.37 -1.16 23.09
CA PRO A 459 8.84 -1.20 21.74
C PRO A 459 10.00 -1.15 20.73
N LEU A 460 9.93 -1.95 19.66
CA LEU A 460 10.88 -2.11 18.55
C LEU A 460 11.10 -0.83 17.70
N GLY A 461 10.74 0.32 18.26
CA GLY A 461 10.82 1.64 17.69
C GLY A 461 9.81 2.58 18.35
N LYS A 462 10.09 3.89 18.29
CA LYS A 462 9.04 4.88 18.54
C LYS A 462 8.14 4.92 17.31
N VAL A 463 6.83 5.00 17.52
CA VAL A 463 5.92 5.44 16.45
C VAL A 463 6.45 6.79 15.99
N PRO A 464 6.78 6.98 14.70
CA PRO A 464 7.20 8.29 14.24
C PRO A 464 6.09 9.28 14.56
N GLU A 465 6.42 10.34 15.30
CA GLU A 465 5.48 11.42 15.53
C GLU A 465 5.13 12.01 14.17
N ALA A 466 3.83 12.24 13.92
CA ALA A 466 3.45 13.00 12.74
C ALA A 466 4.21 14.34 12.83
N THR A 467 4.98 14.68 11.80
CA THR A 467 5.53 16.02 11.66
C THR A 467 4.36 16.97 11.72
N VAL A 468 4.19 17.62 12.87
CA VAL A 468 3.16 18.64 13.07
C VAL A 468 3.39 19.67 11.98
N THR A 469 2.34 20.03 11.23
CA THR A 469 2.46 21.07 10.22
C THR A 469 3.06 22.28 10.92
N THR A 470 4.26 22.68 10.50
CA THR A 470 4.95 23.79 11.15
C THR A 470 4.25 25.08 10.75
N CYS A 471 3.35 25.52 11.61
CA CYS A 471 2.70 26.81 11.47
C CYS A 471 3.71 27.89 11.81
N ASP A 472 4.04 28.70 10.81
CA ASP A 472 5.01 29.78 10.88
C ASP A 472 4.59 30.94 11.80
N LYS A 473 3.31 30.96 12.19
CA LYS A 473 2.73 31.89 13.17
C LYS A 473 1.48 31.30 13.82
N THR A 474 0.95 31.99 14.82
CA THR A 474 -0.42 31.75 15.30
C THR A 474 -1.41 32.23 14.23
N TYR A 475 -2.27 31.33 13.79
CA TYR A 475 -3.35 31.62 12.87
C TYR A 475 -4.63 31.83 13.67
N THR A 476 -5.37 32.89 13.35
CA THR A 476 -6.65 33.20 13.99
C THR A 476 -7.73 33.34 12.94
N TYR A 477 -8.97 33.03 13.31
CA TYR A 477 -10.10 33.23 12.41
C TYR A 477 -10.18 34.67 11.91
N VAL A 478 -10.12 35.66 12.81
CA VAL A 478 -10.31 37.08 12.47
C VAL A 478 -9.22 37.62 11.54
N ALA A 479 -7.95 37.26 11.77
CA ALA A 479 -6.84 37.82 11.00
C ALA A 479 -6.57 37.07 9.69
N ASP A 480 -6.73 35.75 9.68
CA ASP A 480 -6.20 34.92 8.59
C ASP A 480 -7.30 34.26 7.74
N ILE A 481 -8.46 33.98 8.34
CA ILE A 481 -9.57 33.29 7.66
C ILE A 481 -10.63 34.29 7.19
N ALA A 482 -11.16 35.12 8.10
CA ALA A 482 -12.26 36.04 7.86
C ALA A 482 -12.08 36.98 6.66
N PRO A 483 -10.90 37.60 6.44
CA PRO A 483 -10.68 38.48 5.29
C PRO A 483 -10.77 37.76 3.95
N ASN A 484 -10.58 36.44 3.96
CA ASN A 484 -10.48 35.59 2.78
C ASN A 484 -11.75 34.74 2.57
N ILE A 485 -12.78 34.86 3.42
CA ILE A 485 -14.02 34.08 3.30
C ILE A 485 -14.72 34.31 1.96
N GLY A 486 -14.57 35.50 1.36
CA GLY A 486 -15.10 35.78 0.02
C GLY A 486 -14.55 34.85 -1.07
N LEU A 487 -13.40 34.20 -0.84
CA LEU A 487 -12.83 33.19 -1.72
C LEU A 487 -13.56 31.84 -1.63
N CYS A 488 -14.29 31.60 -0.53
CA CYS A 488 -15.02 30.37 -0.26
C CYS A 488 -16.44 30.68 0.24
N THR A 489 -17.34 31.02 -0.70
CA THR A 489 -18.71 31.45 -0.38
C THR A 489 -19.65 30.32 0.05
N GLY A 490 -19.19 29.06 0.02
CA GLY A 490 -19.88 27.91 0.62
C GLY A 490 -19.27 26.57 0.22
N CYS A 491 -19.33 25.59 1.11
CA CYS A 491 -18.86 24.22 0.86
C CYS A 491 -20.02 23.29 0.55
N HIS A 492 -19.81 22.33 -0.35
CA HIS A 492 -20.68 21.17 -0.44
C HIS A 492 -20.22 20.17 0.63
N SER A 493 -21.06 19.87 1.63
CA SER A 493 -20.84 18.62 2.36
C SER A 493 -21.36 17.49 1.47
N ALA A 494 -20.69 16.33 1.51
CA ALA A 494 -21.06 15.17 0.69
C ALA A 494 -22.53 14.73 0.86
N THR A 495 -23.17 15.15 1.95
CA THR A 495 -24.54 14.81 2.35
C THR A 495 -25.58 15.89 2.08
N SER A 496 -25.19 17.08 1.59
CA SER A 496 -26.06 18.25 1.49
C SER A 496 -26.18 18.74 0.05
N ALA A 497 -27.41 18.72 -0.49
CA ALA A 497 -27.72 19.34 -1.79
C ALA A 497 -27.55 20.87 -1.75
N SER A 498 -27.68 21.49 -0.57
CA SER A 498 -27.42 22.91 -0.34
C SER A 498 -25.98 23.18 0.07
N ARG A 499 -25.37 24.26 -0.43
CA ARG A 499 -24.07 24.73 0.05
C ARG A 499 -24.19 25.11 1.53
N GLN A 500 -23.30 24.55 2.35
CA GLN A 500 -23.12 24.93 3.74
C GLN A 500 -22.40 26.29 3.77
N SER A 501 -22.95 27.23 4.54
CA SER A 501 -22.36 28.56 4.70
C SER A 501 -21.08 28.49 5.54
N LEU A 502 -20.07 29.25 5.14
CA LEU A 502 -18.78 29.42 5.81
C LEU A 502 -18.55 30.89 6.18
N ALA A 503 -19.59 31.57 6.64
CA ALA A 503 -19.57 33.00 6.96
C ALA A 503 -19.09 33.30 8.39
N THR A 504 -19.10 32.31 9.28
CA THR A 504 -18.79 32.51 10.71
C THR A 504 -17.68 31.57 11.20
N GLU A 505 -17.01 31.97 12.29
CA GLU A 505 -15.97 31.17 12.92
C GLU A 505 -16.49 29.80 13.36
N SER A 506 -17.71 29.77 13.92
CA SER A 506 -18.37 28.52 14.33
C SER A 506 -18.55 27.56 13.15
N GLN A 507 -18.91 28.08 11.97
CA GLN A 507 -19.05 27.27 10.76
C GLN A 507 -17.69 26.74 10.28
N TRP A 508 -16.64 27.55 10.30
CA TRP A 508 -15.28 27.10 10.00
C TRP A 508 -14.73 26.13 11.06
N GLY A 509 -15.13 26.26 12.33
CA GLY A 509 -14.75 25.31 13.37
C GLY A 509 -15.31 23.91 13.09
N ALA A 510 -16.56 23.85 12.59
CA ALA A 510 -17.23 22.59 12.25
C ALA A 510 -16.81 22.02 10.89
N LEU A 511 -16.62 22.87 9.88
CA LEU A 511 -16.44 22.47 8.47
C LEU A 511 -15.05 22.79 7.91
N GLY A 512 -14.15 23.39 8.69
CA GLY A 512 -12.87 23.90 8.21
C GLY A 512 -11.96 22.83 7.62
N LEU A 513 -11.92 21.63 8.22
CA LEU A 513 -11.18 20.50 7.64
C LEU A 513 -11.78 20.07 6.30
N THR A 514 -13.12 19.99 6.20
CA THR A 514 -13.80 19.70 4.93
C THR A 514 -13.52 20.78 3.88
N ALA A 515 -13.49 22.06 4.27
CA ALA A 515 -13.13 23.15 3.39
C ALA A 515 -11.67 23.05 2.90
N VAL A 516 -10.73 22.69 3.79
CA VAL A 516 -9.33 22.40 3.43
C VAL A 516 -9.22 21.28 2.40
N GLN A 517 -9.99 20.20 2.57
CA GLN A 517 -10.06 19.11 1.58
C GLN A 517 -10.57 19.60 0.22
N MET A 518 -11.65 20.37 0.21
CA MET A 518 -12.22 20.93 -1.03
C MET A 518 -11.24 21.87 -1.74
N MET A 519 -10.58 22.76 -1.00
CA MET A 519 -9.56 23.67 -1.52
C MET A 519 -8.36 22.90 -2.11
N GLY A 520 -7.96 21.78 -1.51
CA GLY A 520 -6.88 20.92 -2.03
C GLY A 520 -7.26 20.06 -3.24
N SER A 521 -8.55 19.73 -3.41
CA SER A 521 -9.03 18.83 -4.47
C SER A 521 -9.22 19.48 -5.84
N GLY A 522 -9.09 20.81 -5.94
CA GLY A 522 -9.36 21.56 -7.18
C GLY A 522 -10.84 21.65 -7.58
N GLN A 523 -11.78 21.16 -6.75
CA GLN A 523 -13.24 21.21 -7.02
C GLN A 523 -13.91 22.56 -6.74
N MET A 524 -13.13 23.62 -6.53
CA MET A 524 -13.65 24.98 -6.42
C MET A 524 -14.01 25.52 -7.83
N PRO A 525 -15.09 26.30 -7.99
CA PRO A 525 -15.42 26.92 -9.28
C PRO A 525 -14.24 27.78 -9.79
N PRO A 526 -14.11 28.00 -11.11
CA PRO A 526 -12.97 28.68 -11.69
C PRO A 526 -12.84 30.14 -11.19
N GLY A 527 -11.73 30.44 -10.52
CA GLY A 527 -11.22 31.76 -10.08
C GLY A 527 -10.80 31.79 -8.59
N PRO A 528 -10.03 32.79 -8.08
CA PRO A 528 -8.91 33.55 -8.65
C PRO A 528 -7.59 32.72 -8.60
N THR A 529 -6.41 33.32 -8.76
CA THR A 529 -5.11 32.61 -8.81
C THR A 529 -4.94 31.61 -7.64
N ASN A 530 -4.54 30.36 -7.94
CA ASN A 530 -4.38 29.24 -6.99
C ASN A 530 -3.67 29.62 -5.67
N SER A 531 -2.81 30.63 -5.66
CA SER A 531 -2.08 31.11 -4.48
C SER A 531 -2.95 31.62 -3.32
N GLN A 532 -4.05 32.32 -3.59
CA GLN A 532 -4.88 32.91 -2.52
C GLN A 532 -5.73 31.85 -1.81
N VAL A 533 -6.27 30.90 -2.59
CA VAL A 533 -7.00 29.73 -2.05
C VAL A 533 -6.06 28.87 -1.22
N MET A 534 -4.81 28.70 -1.65
CA MET A 534 -3.82 27.93 -0.89
C MET A 534 -3.34 28.63 0.38
N THR A 535 -3.26 29.97 0.36
CA THR A 535 -3.00 30.76 1.56
C THR A 535 -4.12 30.58 2.58
N LEU A 536 -5.38 30.66 2.13
CA LEU A 536 -6.54 30.39 2.98
C LEU A 536 -6.55 28.94 3.50
N LYS A 537 -6.27 27.96 2.64
CA LYS A 537 -6.16 26.55 3.01
C LYS A 537 -5.14 26.34 4.13
N LYS A 538 -3.91 26.84 3.97
CA LYS A 538 -2.86 26.76 5.00
C LYS A 538 -3.32 27.43 6.29
N ALA A 539 -3.93 28.62 6.19
CA ALA A 539 -4.41 29.35 7.35
C ALA A 539 -5.48 28.58 8.14
N VAL A 540 -6.44 27.97 7.45
CA VAL A 540 -7.50 27.17 8.07
C VAL A 540 -6.94 25.90 8.69
N GLN A 541 -6.03 25.21 8.00
CA GLN A 541 -5.36 24.02 8.52
C GLN A 541 -4.60 24.34 9.81
N CYS A 542 -3.73 25.35 9.77
CA CYS A 542 -2.96 25.77 10.93
C CYS A 542 -3.84 26.29 12.08
N TRP A 543 -4.90 27.04 11.78
CA TRP A 543 -5.85 27.48 12.79
C TRP A 543 -6.55 26.29 13.45
N LYS A 544 -6.95 25.26 12.70
CA LYS A 544 -7.56 24.03 13.25
C LYS A 544 -6.60 23.19 14.07
N GLU A 545 -5.33 23.09 13.67
CA GLU A 545 -4.31 22.40 14.46
C GLU A 545 -4.00 23.14 15.78
N GLN A 546 -4.06 24.48 15.77
CA GLN A 546 -3.84 25.32 16.96
C GLN A 546 -5.10 25.45 17.85
N ASN A 547 -6.28 25.17 17.30
CA ASN A 547 -7.59 25.26 17.96
C ASN A 547 -8.39 23.96 17.70
N PRO A 548 -7.96 22.83 18.29
CA PRO A 548 -8.51 21.50 18.01
C PRO A 548 -10.03 21.42 18.18
#